data_AF-D2H891-F1
#
_entry.id   AF-D2H891-F1
#
_cell.length_a   1.000
_cell.length_b   1.000
_cell.length_c   1.000
_cell.angle_alpha   90.00
_cell.angle_beta   90.00
_cell.angle_gamma   90.00
#
_symmetry.space_group_name_H-M   'P 1'
#
loop_
_entity.id
_entity.type
_entity.pdbx_description
1 polymer ?
#
loop_
_entity_poly.entity_id
_entity_poly.type
_entity_poly.pdbx_seq_one_letter_code
_entity_poly.pdbx_strand_id
1 'polypeptide(L)'
;GKKAGPPGPNGPPGPPGPPGPQGPPGIPGIPGIPGTTVMGPPGPPGPPGPQGPPGLQGPSGAADKAGPRENQPAVVHLQGQGSAIQVKNDLSGGVLNDWSRITMNPKVFKLHPRSGELEVLVDGTYFIYSQVEVYYINFTDFASYEVVVDEKPFLQCTRSIETGKTNYNTCYTAGVCLLKARQKIAVKMVHADISINMSKHTTFFGAIRLGEAPAS
;
A
#
# COMPACT_ATOMS: atom_id res chain seq x y z
N GLY A 1 8.92 9.48 48.05
CA GLY A 1 8.50 9.97 46.72
C GLY A 1 9.67 9.95 45.77
N LYS A 2 9.55 9.29 44.61
CA LYS A 2 10.57 9.33 43.54
C LYS A 2 10.16 10.43 42.54
N LYS A 3 10.99 11.47 42.41
CA LYS A 3 10.83 12.54 41.41
C LYS A 3 11.21 11.99 40.03
N ALA A 4 10.38 12.23 39.01
CA ALA A 4 10.69 11.92 37.62
C ALA A 4 11.78 12.86 37.08
N GLY A 5 12.66 12.35 36.21
CA GLY A 5 13.74 13.11 35.58
C GLY A 5 13.24 14.07 34.47
N PRO A 6 14.09 15.02 34.04
CA PRO A 6 13.74 15.98 33.01
C PRO A 6 13.51 15.31 31.63
N PRO A 7 12.67 15.89 30.75
CA PRO A 7 12.49 15.42 29.38
C PRO A 7 13.79 15.38 28.58
N GLY A 8 13.90 14.44 27.65
CA GLY A 8 15.03 14.35 26.72
C GLY A 8 15.03 15.48 25.67
N PRO A 9 16.17 15.74 25.02
CA PRO A 9 16.29 16.77 23.98
C PRO A 9 15.45 16.41 22.74
N ASN A 10 15.01 17.45 22.00
CA ASN A 10 14.30 17.28 20.74
C ASN A 10 15.16 16.53 19.70
N GLY A 11 14.50 15.74 18.85
CA GLY A 11 15.15 15.11 17.70
C GLY A 11 15.61 16.14 16.64
N PRO A 12 16.57 15.77 15.77
CA PRO A 12 17.05 16.64 14.71
C PRO A 12 15.95 16.90 13.64
N PRO A 13 16.03 18.01 12.89
CA PRO A 13 15.16 18.26 11.74
C PRO A 13 15.21 17.13 10.70
N GLY A 14 14.10 16.90 10.00
CA GLY A 14 14.05 15.96 8.87
C GLY A 14 14.90 16.41 7.67
N PRO A 15 15.25 15.49 6.75
CA PRO A 15 16.02 15.83 5.56
C PRO A 15 15.23 16.75 4.60
N PRO A 16 15.92 17.54 3.75
CA PRO A 16 15.27 18.31 2.69
C PRO A 16 14.44 17.44 1.74
N GLY A 17 13.36 18.00 1.19
CA GLY A 17 12.54 17.33 0.18
C GLY A 17 13.28 17.12 -1.15
N PRO A 18 12.79 16.21 -2.03
CA PRO A 18 13.38 15.97 -3.34
C PRO A 18 13.26 17.20 -4.26
N PRO A 19 14.13 17.34 -5.29
CA PRO A 19 13.99 18.38 -6.32
C PRO A 19 12.63 18.31 -7.03
N GLY A 20 12.11 19.47 -7.43
CA GLY A 20 10.89 19.54 -8.23
C GLY A 20 11.06 18.91 -9.63
N PRO A 21 9.95 18.57 -10.32
CA PRO A 21 10.00 18.01 -11.67
C PRO A 21 10.54 19.04 -12.69
N GLN A 22 11.12 18.53 -13.78
CA GLN A 22 11.55 19.36 -14.91
C GLN A 22 10.34 20.05 -15.57
N GLY A 23 10.49 21.33 -15.95
CA GLY A 23 9.45 22.06 -16.68
C GLY A 23 9.15 21.45 -18.05
N PRO A 24 7.95 21.73 -18.62
CA PRO A 24 7.59 21.22 -19.94
C PRO A 24 8.48 21.80 -21.06
N PRO A 25 8.61 21.11 -22.20
CA PRO A 25 9.30 21.64 -23.38
C PRO A 25 8.66 22.96 -23.86
N GLY A 26 9.49 23.86 -24.40
CA GLY A 26 9.01 25.10 -25.03
C GLY A 26 8.09 24.81 -26.22
N ILE A 27 7.18 25.74 -26.50
CA ILE A 27 6.30 25.67 -27.67
C ILE A 27 7.09 25.72 -28.99
N PRO A 28 6.72 24.91 -30.01
CA PRO A 28 7.31 25.02 -31.33
C PRO A 28 7.15 26.43 -31.91
N GLY A 29 8.16 26.89 -32.64
CA GLY A 29 8.09 28.15 -33.38
C GLY A 29 6.98 28.11 -34.44
N ILE A 30 6.40 29.28 -34.72
CA ILE A 30 5.38 29.47 -35.76
C ILE A 30 6.00 29.19 -37.15
N PRO A 31 5.32 28.45 -38.05
CA PRO A 31 5.78 28.26 -39.42
C PRO A 31 5.98 29.59 -40.15
N GLY A 32 7.08 29.71 -40.90
CA GLY A 32 7.35 30.88 -41.73
C GLY A 32 6.36 31.03 -42.88
N ILE A 33 6.11 32.27 -43.27
CA ILE A 33 5.25 32.63 -44.40
C ILE A 33 5.99 32.27 -45.72
N PRO A 34 5.37 31.63 -46.73
CA PRO A 34 6.02 31.30 -48.00
C PRO A 34 6.54 32.56 -48.71
N GLY A 35 7.82 32.56 -49.08
CA GLY A 35 8.64 33.77 -48.91
C GLY A 35 9.18 34.49 -50.15
N THR A 36 10.02 35.47 -49.83
CA THR A 36 11.16 35.91 -50.63
C THR A 36 12.38 35.97 -49.72
N THR A 37 13.36 35.10 -50.02
CA THR A 37 14.80 35.18 -49.70
C THR A 37 15.28 35.22 -48.24
N VAL A 38 16.15 34.23 -47.95
CA VAL A 38 16.99 34.00 -46.75
C VAL A 38 16.25 33.40 -45.55
N MET A 39 16.31 32.07 -45.45
CA MET A 39 15.99 31.35 -44.21
C MET A 39 17.03 31.76 -43.16
N GLY A 40 16.62 32.59 -42.19
CA GLY A 40 17.47 32.98 -41.07
C GLY A 40 17.87 31.76 -40.22
N PRO A 41 18.99 31.81 -39.49
CA PRO A 41 19.36 30.74 -38.57
C PRO A 41 18.24 30.51 -37.54
N PRO A 42 18.06 29.27 -37.04
CA PRO A 42 17.13 29.00 -35.96
C PRO A 42 17.34 29.99 -34.80
N GLY A 43 16.24 30.46 -34.20
CA GLY A 43 16.32 31.29 -33.00
C GLY A 43 17.09 30.57 -31.88
N PRO A 44 17.78 31.32 -31.00
CA PRO A 44 18.46 30.72 -29.85
C PRO A 44 17.46 29.96 -28.95
N PRO A 45 17.90 28.93 -28.22
CA PRO A 45 17.08 28.29 -27.20
C PRO A 45 16.50 29.33 -26.22
N GLY A 46 15.25 29.12 -25.79
CA GLY A 46 14.66 29.94 -24.75
C GLY A 46 15.47 29.89 -23.44
N PRO A 47 15.38 30.94 -22.59
CA PRO A 47 16.04 30.92 -21.29
C PRO A 47 15.53 29.77 -20.41
N PRO A 48 16.34 29.27 -19.46
CA PRO A 48 15.86 28.34 -18.45
C PRO A 48 14.63 28.90 -17.72
N GLY A 49 13.68 28.01 -17.39
CA GLY A 49 12.55 28.38 -16.55
C GLY A 49 13.01 28.87 -15.17
N PRO A 50 12.20 29.67 -14.46
CA PRO A 50 12.51 30.13 -13.12
C PRO A 50 12.64 28.93 -12.16
N GLN A 51 13.47 29.08 -11.13
CA GLN A 51 13.56 28.12 -10.04
C GLN A 51 12.18 27.98 -9.37
N GLY A 52 11.73 26.75 -9.14
CA GLY A 52 10.49 26.50 -8.40
C GLY A 52 10.54 27.11 -7.00
N PRO A 53 9.38 27.44 -6.40
CA PRO A 53 9.34 27.96 -5.03
C PRO A 53 9.96 26.95 -4.05
N PRO A 54 10.52 27.42 -2.91
CA PRO A 54 10.91 26.53 -1.83
C PRO A 54 9.77 25.58 -1.47
N GLY A 55 10.08 24.30 -1.25
CA GLY A 55 9.10 23.35 -0.73
C GLY A 55 8.47 23.89 0.55
N LEU A 56 7.17 23.67 0.72
CA LEU A 56 6.49 24.06 1.96
C LEU A 56 7.22 23.44 3.16
N GLN A 57 7.39 24.23 4.21
CA GLN A 57 7.92 23.72 5.46
C GLN A 57 7.04 22.53 5.88
N GLY A 58 7.66 21.36 6.07
CA GLY A 58 6.95 20.21 6.59
C GLY A 58 6.22 20.60 7.88
N PRO A 59 5.04 20.04 8.14
CA PRO A 59 4.31 20.35 9.37
C PRO A 59 5.27 20.18 10.55
N SER A 60 5.27 21.15 11.48
CA SER A 60 6.03 21.01 12.71
C SER A 60 5.74 19.64 13.29
N GLY A 61 6.77 18.82 13.50
CA GLY A 61 6.61 17.56 14.20
C GLY A 61 5.91 17.90 15.50
N ALA A 62 4.64 17.49 15.62
CA ALA A 62 3.90 17.68 16.85
C ALA A 62 4.79 17.07 17.92
N ALA A 63 5.16 17.86 18.92
CA ALA A 63 5.79 17.30 20.09
C ALA A 63 4.84 16.20 20.56
N ASP A 64 5.27 14.95 20.44
CA ASP A 64 4.64 13.84 21.10
C ASP A 64 4.74 14.19 22.60
N LYS A 65 3.75 14.92 23.11
CA LYS A 65 3.19 14.55 24.40
C LYS A 65 2.94 13.07 24.20
N ALA A 66 3.80 12.23 24.77
CA ALA A 66 3.60 10.81 24.77
C ALA A 66 2.13 10.63 25.14
N GLY A 67 1.32 10.32 24.13
CA GLY A 67 -0.08 10.06 24.37
C GLY A 67 -0.13 8.94 25.41
N PRO A 68 -1.27 8.73 26.07
CA PRO A 68 -1.47 7.44 26.72
C PRO A 68 -0.98 6.33 25.75
N ARG A 69 -0.27 5.32 26.27
CA ARG A 69 0.46 4.27 25.50
C ARG A 69 -0.36 3.56 24.39
N GLU A 70 -1.65 3.88 24.31
CA GLU A 70 -2.68 3.53 23.34
C GLU A 70 -2.49 4.16 21.94
N ASN A 71 -1.66 5.20 21.78
CA ASN A 71 -1.39 5.86 20.48
C ASN A 71 -0.08 5.46 19.78
N GLN A 72 0.63 4.43 20.27
CA GLN A 72 1.76 3.90 19.51
C GLN A 72 1.29 3.10 18.28
N PRO A 73 1.99 3.19 17.14
CA PRO A 73 1.68 2.36 16.00
C PRO A 73 1.75 0.88 16.36
N ALA A 74 0.70 0.14 16.01
CA ALA A 74 0.65 -1.31 16.16
C ALA A 74 0.70 -1.95 14.79
N VAL A 75 1.50 -3.01 14.65
CA VAL A 75 1.72 -3.68 13.35
C VAL A 75 1.34 -5.15 13.40
N VAL A 76 0.92 -5.65 12.24
CA VAL A 76 0.83 -7.06 11.92
C VAL A 76 1.34 -7.28 10.50
N HIS A 77 2.15 -8.32 10.34
CA HIS A 77 2.63 -8.82 9.05
C HIS A 77 2.50 -10.34 9.06
N LEU A 78 1.49 -10.83 8.34
CA LEU A 78 1.21 -12.24 8.13
C LEU A 78 1.89 -12.70 6.85
N GLN A 79 2.49 -13.89 6.91
CA GLN A 79 3.21 -14.50 5.79
C GLN A 79 2.57 -15.83 5.43
N GLY A 80 2.55 -16.21 4.16
CA GLY A 80 2.08 -17.54 3.79
C GLY A 80 2.98 -18.66 4.35
N GLN A 81 2.45 -19.87 4.47
CA GLN A 81 3.16 -21.03 5.06
C GLN A 81 3.89 -21.93 4.04
N GLY A 82 3.98 -21.54 2.78
CA GLY A 82 4.75 -22.21 1.72
C GLY A 82 3.98 -23.30 0.95
N SER A 83 2.71 -23.51 1.26
CA SER A 83 1.82 -24.41 0.53
C SER A 83 1.38 -23.82 -0.81
N ALA A 84 1.18 -24.66 -1.82
CA ALA A 84 0.43 -24.27 -3.01
C ALA A 84 -1.06 -24.42 -2.72
N ILE A 85 -1.86 -23.39 -3.03
CA ILE A 85 -3.31 -23.37 -2.81
C ILE A 85 -4.02 -23.34 -4.16
N GLN A 86 -4.96 -24.26 -4.35
CA GLN A 86 -5.97 -24.22 -5.42
C GLN A 86 -7.25 -23.59 -4.87
N VAL A 87 -7.57 -22.37 -5.31
CA VAL A 87 -8.66 -21.57 -4.71
C VAL A 87 -9.98 -22.35 -4.66
N LYS A 88 -10.33 -23.07 -5.74
CA LYS A 88 -11.56 -23.86 -5.84
C LYS A 88 -11.68 -24.99 -4.82
N ASN A 89 -10.57 -25.64 -4.49
CA ASN A 89 -10.59 -26.89 -3.71
C ASN A 89 -10.24 -26.65 -2.24
N ASP A 90 -9.36 -25.69 -1.98
CA ASP A 90 -8.74 -25.53 -0.67
C ASP A 90 -9.36 -24.39 0.15
N LEU A 91 -10.06 -23.44 -0.49
CA LEU A 91 -10.60 -22.25 0.17
C LEU A 91 -12.12 -22.26 0.24
N SER A 92 -12.66 -21.98 1.41
CA SER A 92 -14.09 -21.70 1.59
C SER A 92 -14.38 -20.24 1.22
N GLY A 93 -15.20 -20.02 0.19
CA GLY A 93 -15.57 -18.66 -0.25
C GLY A 93 -14.41 -17.83 -0.80
N GLY A 94 -13.30 -18.48 -1.19
CA GLY A 94 -12.10 -17.84 -1.75
C GLY A 94 -11.21 -17.11 -0.73
N VAL A 95 -11.47 -17.23 0.57
CA VAL A 95 -10.68 -16.50 1.59
C VAL A 95 -9.38 -17.23 1.90
N LEU A 96 -8.24 -16.55 1.76
CA LEU A 96 -6.93 -17.10 2.14
C LEU A 96 -6.84 -17.24 3.67
N ASN A 97 -6.49 -18.45 4.13
CA ASN A 97 -6.45 -18.76 5.56
C ASN A 97 -5.12 -19.36 6.07
N ASP A 98 -4.20 -19.74 5.18
CA ASP A 98 -2.92 -20.35 5.56
C ASP A 98 -1.83 -19.31 5.92
N TRP A 99 -2.07 -18.58 7.02
CA TRP A 99 -1.25 -17.46 7.49
C TRP A 99 -0.38 -17.80 8.70
N SER A 100 0.91 -17.48 8.61
CA SER A 100 1.86 -17.44 9.72
C SER A 100 1.87 -16.07 10.41
N ARG A 101 1.85 -16.06 11.75
CA ARG A 101 1.74 -14.85 12.58
C ARG A 101 3.04 -14.45 13.27
N ILE A 102 4.15 -14.40 12.54
CA ILE A 102 5.47 -14.11 13.10
C ILE A 102 5.51 -12.73 13.76
N THR A 103 4.93 -11.72 13.11
CA THR A 103 4.89 -10.35 13.62
C THR A 103 3.44 -9.90 13.79
N MET A 104 2.95 -9.83 15.03
CA MET A 104 1.59 -9.35 15.32
C MET A 104 1.52 -8.75 16.72
N ASN A 105 1.02 -7.51 16.82
CA ASN A 105 0.69 -6.91 18.13
C ASN A 105 -0.67 -7.44 18.62
N PRO A 106 -0.71 -8.28 19.67
CA PRO A 106 -1.94 -8.95 20.11
C PRO A 106 -2.93 -8.02 20.82
N LYS A 107 -2.55 -6.78 21.15
CA LYS A 107 -3.46 -5.80 21.75
C LYS A 107 -4.37 -5.13 20.72
N VAL A 108 -3.96 -5.16 19.45
CA VAL A 108 -4.67 -4.47 18.36
C VAL A 108 -5.18 -5.44 17.31
N PHE A 109 -4.52 -6.58 17.12
CA PHE A 109 -4.85 -7.53 16.07
C PHE A 109 -5.08 -8.94 16.61
N LYS A 110 -6.05 -9.62 16.03
CA LYS A 110 -6.33 -11.04 16.28
C LYS A 110 -6.59 -11.76 14.97
N LEU A 111 -5.74 -12.75 14.66
CA LEU A 111 -5.94 -13.63 13.52
C LEU A 111 -6.85 -14.81 13.89
N HIS A 112 -7.83 -15.11 13.04
CA HIS A 112 -8.69 -16.29 13.09
C HIS A 112 -8.20 -17.33 12.08
N PRO A 113 -7.40 -18.34 12.47
CA PRO A 113 -6.68 -19.19 11.51
C PRO A 113 -7.57 -20.02 10.58
N ARG A 114 -8.78 -20.40 11.04
CA ARG A 114 -9.71 -21.19 10.22
C ARG A 114 -10.37 -20.37 9.12
N SER A 115 -10.81 -19.15 9.45
CA SER A 115 -11.46 -18.25 8.49
C SER A 115 -10.48 -17.40 7.69
N GLY A 116 -9.24 -17.25 8.16
CA GLY A 116 -8.23 -16.37 7.54
C GLY A 116 -8.42 -14.88 7.85
N GLU A 117 -9.39 -14.54 8.70
CA GLU A 117 -9.76 -13.17 9.00
C GLU A 117 -8.81 -12.54 10.04
N LEU A 118 -8.43 -11.30 9.79
CA LEU A 118 -7.71 -10.43 10.71
C LEU A 118 -8.70 -9.46 11.37
N GLU A 119 -8.99 -9.68 12.64
CA GLU A 119 -9.86 -8.82 13.45
C GLU A 119 -9.04 -7.69 14.09
N VAL A 120 -9.54 -6.45 13.99
CA VAL A 120 -9.00 -5.31 14.74
C VAL A 120 -9.71 -5.17 16.08
N LEU A 121 -8.95 -4.99 17.16
CA LEU A 121 -9.48 -4.97 18.54
C LEU A 121 -9.73 -3.54 19.06
N VAL A 122 -9.26 -2.53 18.35
CA VAL A 122 -9.30 -1.13 18.77
C VAL A 122 -9.77 -0.26 17.60
N ASP A 123 -10.52 0.80 17.87
CA ASP A 123 -10.84 1.82 16.86
C ASP A 123 -9.55 2.50 16.36
N GLY A 124 -9.53 2.89 15.09
CA GLY A 124 -8.38 3.65 14.58
C GLY A 124 -8.37 3.88 13.08
N THR A 125 -7.32 4.59 12.68
CA THR A 125 -6.90 4.73 11.28
C THR A 125 -5.92 3.61 10.97
N TYR A 126 -6.22 2.81 9.95
CA TYR A 126 -5.44 1.62 9.58
C TYR A 126 -4.92 1.73 8.15
N PHE A 127 -3.62 1.54 7.97
CA PHE A 127 -3.03 1.22 6.68
C PHE A 127 -3.05 -0.31 6.51
N ILE A 128 -3.69 -0.80 5.45
CA ILE A 128 -3.85 -2.22 5.14
C ILE A 128 -3.14 -2.49 3.82
N TYR A 129 -2.39 -3.59 3.75
CA TYR A 129 -1.67 -3.98 2.54
C TYR A 129 -1.67 -5.50 2.37
N SER A 130 -1.62 -5.95 1.12
CA SER A 130 -1.56 -7.37 0.79
C SER A 130 -0.80 -7.60 -0.50
N GLN A 131 -0.18 -8.77 -0.60
CA GLN A 131 0.37 -9.30 -1.84
C GLN A 131 0.01 -10.77 -1.96
N VAL A 132 -0.38 -11.19 -3.17
CA VAL A 132 -0.64 -12.59 -3.50
C VAL A 132 0.16 -12.96 -4.74
N GLU A 133 0.90 -14.06 -4.68
CA GLU A 133 1.61 -14.63 -5.82
C GLU A 133 0.75 -15.69 -6.49
N VAL A 134 0.27 -15.38 -7.69
CA VAL A 134 -0.44 -16.31 -8.56
C VAL A 134 0.57 -16.94 -9.50
N TYR A 135 0.55 -18.27 -9.65
CA TYR A 135 1.47 -18.97 -10.53
C TYR A 135 0.80 -19.72 -11.67
N TYR A 136 -0.52 -19.97 -11.62
CA TYR A 136 -1.22 -20.70 -12.68
C TYR A 136 -2.71 -20.33 -12.74
N ILE A 137 -3.26 -20.26 -13.96
CA ILE A 137 -4.67 -20.02 -14.26
C ILE A 137 -5.06 -20.87 -15.48
N ASN A 138 -6.25 -21.48 -15.48
CA ASN A 138 -6.68 -22.42 -16.53
C ASN A 138 -7.87 -21.92 -17.40
N PHE A 139 -8.72 -21.00 -16.89
CA PHE A 139 -9.96 -20.61 -17.59
C PHE A 139 -10.20 -19.09 -17.71
N THR A 140 -9.30 -18.27 -17.19
CA THR A 140 -9.34 -16.80 -17.33
C THR A 140 -7.97 -16.27 -17.72
N ASP A 141 -7.94 -15.05 -18.25
CA ASP A 141 -6.74 -14.29 -18.62
C ASP A 141 -6.40 -13.20 -17.58
N PHE A 142 -7.15 -13.14 -16.47
CA PHE A 142 -6.85 -12.29 -15.33
C PHE A 142 -7.03 -13.02 -14.00
N ALA A 143 -6.15 -12.71 -13.05
CA ALA A 143 -6.31 -13.00 -11.64
C ALA A 143 -6.72 -11.73 -10.91
N SER A 144 -7.66 -11.87 -9.98
CA SER A 144 -8.07 -10.77 -9.11
C SER A 144 -8.35 -11.28 -7.71
N TYR A 145 -8.01 -10.46 -6.73
CA TYR A 145 -8.42 -10.64 -5.34
C TYR A 145 -8.83 -9.30 -4.74
N GLU A 146 -9.62 -9.38 -3.69
CA GLU A 146 -10.10 -8.25 -2.92
C GLU A 146 -9.55 -8.32 -1.49
N VAL A 147 -9.20 -7.16 -0.95
CA VAL A 147 -9.14 -6.97 0.50
C VAL A 147 -10.54 -6.54 0.92
N VAL A 148 -11.20 -7.37 1.71
CA VAL A 148 -12.56 -7.12 2.20
C VAL A 148 -12.54 -6.70 3.65
N VAL A 149 -13.45 -5.80 4.03
CA VAL A 149 -13.75 -5.42 5.42
C VAL A 149 -15.20 -5.77 5.69
N ASP A 150 -15.44 -6.67 6.66
CA ASP A 150 -16.76 -7.25 6.94
C ASP A 150 -17.48 -7.70 5.67
N GLU A 151 -16.76 -8.48 4.84
CA GLU A 151 -17.19 -9.01 3.54
C GLU A 151 -17.39 -7.98 2.41
N LYS A 152 -17.28 -6.68 2.71
CA LYS A 152 -17.39 -5.61 1.71
C LYS A 152 -16.03 -5.32 1.07
N PRO A 153 -15.92 -5.27 -0.26
CA PRO A 153 -14.67 -4.91 -0.94
C PRO A 153 -14.17 -3.53 -0.51
N PHE A 154 -12.90 -3.44 -0.13
CA PHE A 154 -12.20 -2.20 0.16
C PHE A 154 -11.12 -1.90 -0.89
N LEU A 155 -10.25 -2.88 -1.16
CA LEU A 155 -9.23 -2.80 -2.21
C LEU A 155 -9.40 -3.97 -3.16
N GLN A 156 -8.96 -3.78 -4.39
CA GLN A 156 -8.86 -4.84 -5.38
C GLN A 156 -7.48 -4.80 -6.02
N CYS A 157 -6.92 -5.97 -6.30
CA CYS A 157 -5.74 -6.12 -7.13
C CYS A 157 -6.11 -7.01 -8.32
N THR A 158 -5.85 -6.54 -9.54
CA THR A 158 -6.14 -7.29 -10.77
C THR A 158 -4.90 -7.30 -11.65
N ARG A 159 -4.56 -8.47 -12.17
CA ARG A 159 -3.42 -8.66 -13.07
C ARG A 159 -3.79 -9.62 -14.19
N SER A 160 -3.46 -9.24 -15.42
CA SER A 160 -3.57 -10.13 -16.58
C SER A 160 -2.42 -11.15 -16.57
N ILE A 161 -2.74 -12.42 -16.82
CA ILE A 161 -1.79 -13.55 -16.79
C ILE A 161 -2.12 -14.48 -17.96
N GLU A 162 -1.08 -14.96 -18.65
CA GLU A 162 -1.24 -15.93 -19.73
C GLU A 162 -1.75 -17.28 -19.19
N THR A 163 -2.90 -17.72 -19.71
CA THR A 163 -3.58 -18.96 -19.32
C THR A 163 -2.84 -20.21 -19.81
N GLY A 164 -2.93 -21.32 -19.07
CA GLY A 164 -2.41 -22.62 -19.50
C GLY A 164 -0.90 -22.79 -19.37
N LYS A 165 -0.18 -21.75 -18.90
CA LYS A 165 1.23 -21.81 -18.54
C LYS A 165 1.45 -21.39 -17.09
N THR A 166 2.48 -21.97 -16.47
CA THR A 166 2.93 -21.56 -15.15
C THR A 166 3.70 -20.24 -15.26
N ASN A 167 3.17 -19.18 -14.67
CA ASN A 167 3.73 -17.83 -14.67
C ASN A 167 3.59 -17.20 -13.29
N TYR A 168 4.71 -17.00 -12.59
CA TYR A 168 4.73 -16.40 -11.25
C TYR A 168 4.55 -14.89 -11.32
N ASN A 169 3.48 -14.41 -10.72
CA ASN A 169 3.09 -13.01 -10.74
C ASN A 169 2.61 -12.57 -9.37
N THR A 170 3.26 -11.56 -8.79
CA THR A 170 2.78 -10.92 -7.57
C THR A 170 1.79 -9.81 -7.90
N CYS A 171 0.67 -9.77 -7.16
CA CYS A 171 -0.30 -8.69 -7.22
C CYS A 171 -0.35 -8.02 -5.84
N TYR A 172 0.15 -6.78 -5.75
CA TYR A 172 0.20 -5.98 -4.53
C TYR A 172 -0.85 -4.87 -4.54
N THR A 173 -1.54 -4.65 -3.42
CA THR A 173 -2.40 -3.49 -3.22
C THR A 173 -2.34 -3.02 -1.76
N ALA A 174 -2.62 -1.74 -1.53
CA ALA A 174 -2.63 -1.16 -0.19
C ALA A 174 -3.51 0.10 -0.13
N GLY A 175 -3.98 0.44 1.07
CA GLY A 175 -4.81 1.62 1.29
C GLY A 175 -5.01 1.94 2.77
N VAL A 176 -5.53 3.13 3.04
CA VAL A 176 -5.85 3.59 4.39
C VAL A 176 -7.36 3.64 4.56
N CYS A 177 -7.88 3.15 5.69
CA CYS A 177 -9.28 3.28 6.07
C CYS A 177 -9.44 3.46 7.58
N LEU A 178 -10.64 3.88 7.98
CA LEU A 178 -11.04 3.89 9.38
C LEU A 178 -11.72 2.57 9.71
N LEU A 179 -11.31 1.94 10.81
CA LEU A 179 -11.94 0.72 11.30
C LEU A 179 -12.39 0.89 12.74
N LYS A 180 -13.53 0.25 13.03
CA LYS A 180 -14.07 0.06 14.37
C LYS A 180 -13.62 -1.28 14.94
N ALA A 181 -13.51 -1.35 16.27
CA ALA A 181 -13.21 -2.59 16.96
C ALA A 181 -14.20 -3.70 16.58
N ARG A 182 -13.66 -4.92 16.41
CA ARG A 182 -14.31 -6.16 15.96
C ARG A 182 -14.57 -6.26 14.45
N GLN A 183 -14.30 -5.22 13.67
CA GLN A 183 -14.32 -5.36 12.21
C GLN A 183 -13.22 -6.33 11.76
N LYS A 184 -13.51 -7.08 10.71
CA LYS A 184 -12.64 -8.13 10.20
C LYS A 184 -12.19 -7.84 8.78
N ILE A 185 -10.91 -8.05 8.54
CA ILE A 185 -10.27 -7.86 7.26
C ILE A 185 -9.86 -9.22 6.72
N ALA A 186 -10.08 -9.49 5.44
CA ALA A 186 -9.65 -10.73 4.81
C ALA A 186 -9.16 -10.50 3.37
N VAL A 187 -8.33 -11.42 2.88
CA VAL A 187 -7.92 -11.48 1.47
C VAL A 187 -8.76 -12.55 0.78
N LYS A 188 -9.58 -12.13 -0.17
CA LYS A 188 -10.55 -12.97 -0.86
C LYS A 188 -10.26 -13.03 -2.35
N MET A 189 -10.02 -14.23 -2.85
CA MET A 189 -9.85 -14.50 -4.27
C MET A 189 -11.19 -14.38 -4.99
N VAL A 190 -11.22 -13.68 -6.13
CA VAL A 190 -12.45 -13.47 -6.91
C VAL A 190 -12.77 -14.69 -7.79
N HIS A 191 -11.74 -15.35 -8.32
CA HIS A 191 -11.90 -16.48 -9.24
C HIS A 191 -11.43 -17.79 -8.61
N ALA A 192 -12.19 -18.86 -8.87
CA ALA A 192 -11.94 -20.17 -8.29
C ALA A 192 -10.78 -20.94 -8.97
N ASP A 193 -10.58 -20.77 -10.28
CA ASP A 193 -9.60 -21.54 -11.05
C ASP A 193 -8.21 -20.88 -11.08
N ILE A 194 -7.73 -20.46 -9.90
CA ILE A 194 -6.43 -19.82 -9.67
C ILE A 194 -5.60 -20.70 -8.73
N SER A 195 -4.30 -20.84 -9.04
CA SER A 195 -3.31 -21.43 -8.14
C SER A 195 -2.39 -20.37 -7.54
N ILE A 196 -2.23 -20.40 -6.22
CA ILE A 196 -1.49 -19.42 -5.43
C ILE A 196 -0.29 -20.10 -4.78
N ASN A 197 0.85 -19.40 -4.78
CA ASN A 197 2.02 -19.81 -4.02
C ASN A 197 2.03 -19.07 -2.67
N MET A 198 1.83 -19.79 -1.56
CA MET A 198 1.86 -19.20 -0.22
C MET A 198 3.28 -19.03 0.33
N SER A 199 4.29 -18.81 -0.51
CA SER A 199 5.65 -18.55 -0.02
C SER A 199 5.71 -17.28 0.86
N LYS A 200 6.50 -17.36 1.94
CA LYS A 200 6.61 -16.33 2.99
C LYS A 200 6.95 -14.93 2.47
N HIS A 201 7.62 -14.84 1.33
CA HIS A 201 8.14 -13.59 0.78
C HIS A 201 7.31 -13.05 -0.39
N THR A 202 6.44 -13.86 -0.97
CA THR A 202 5.70 -13.50 -2.19
C THR A 202 4.21 -13.36 -1.93
N THR A 203 3.68 -14.05 -0.91
CA THR A 203 2.29 -13.91 -0.44
C THR A 203 2.27 -13.52 1.04
N PHE A 204 1.73 -12.32 1.31
CA PHE A 204 1.67 -11.74 2.64
C PHE A 204 0.47 -10.80 2.79
N PHE A 205 0.06 -10.57 4.04
CA PHE A 205 -1.07 -9.71 4.40
C PHE A 205 -0.75 -8.98 5.70
N GLY A 206 -0.95 -7.68 5.77
CA GLY A 206 -0.63 -6.93 6.97
C GLY A 206 -1.43 -5.65 7.14
N ALA A 207 -1.26 -5.08 8.33
CA ALA A 207 -1.89 -3.83 8.71
C ALA A 207 -1.05 -3.07 9.73
N ILE A 208 -1.20 -1.75 9.71
CA ILE A 208 -0.58 -0.82 10.66
C ILE A 208 -1.70 0.07 11.20
N ARG A 209 -1.92 0.03 12.52
CA ARG A 209 -2.74 1.05 13.19
C ARG A 209 -1.89 2.31 13.30
N LEU A 210 -2.25 3.35 12.56
CA LEU A 210 -1.52 4.62 12.51
C LEU A 210 -1.82 5.49 13.75
N GLY A 211 -3.00 5.32 14.33
CA GLY A 211 -3.46 6.07 15.50
C GLY A 211 -4.97 6.04 15.63
N GLU A 212 -5.51 6.98 16.40
CA GLU A 212 -6.95 7.19 16.52
C GLU A 212 -7.62 7.53 15.18
N ALA A 213 -8.93 7.24 15.10
CA ALA A 213 -9.76 7.72 14.01
C ALA A 213 -10.12 9.19 14.27
N PRO A 214 -10.14 10.08 13.26
CA PRO A 214 -10.64 11.44 13.44
C PRO A 214 -12.05 11.41 14.03
N ALA A 215 -12.32 12.29 15.00
CA ALA A 215 -13.68 12.51 15.47
C ALA A 215 -14.55 12.96 14.28
N SER A 216 -15.68 12.29 14.08
CA SER A 216 -16.68 12.65 13.06
C SER A 216 -17.47 13.88 13.48
#